data_AF-A0A7V5C9M1-F1
#
_entry.id   AF-A0A7V5C9M1-F1
#
_cell.length_a   1.000
_cell.length_b   1.000
_cell.length_c   1.000
_cell.angle_alpha   90.00
_cell.angle_beta   90.00
_cell.angle_gamma   90.00
#
_symmetry.space_group_name_H-M   'P 1'
#
loop_
_entity.id
_entity.type
_entity.pdbx_description
1 polymer ?
#
loop_
_entity_poly.entity_id
_entity_poly.type
_entity_poly.pdbx_seq_one_letter_code
_entity_poly.pdbx_strand_id
1 'polypeptide(L)'
;MDAPAATAPSDANVRDAATVILVRDAKGPTPRILMGQRGAKAAFMPNKYVFPGGAVDPGDGQIALARRAAPDTIAKLAKHADPTRVDALLVAAIRELWEETGQVLG
;
A
#
# COMPACT_ATOMS: atom_id res chain seq x y z
N MET A 1 -24.18 -34.25 -22.35
CA MET A 1 -22.83 -34.30 -21.75
C MET A 1 -22.56 -32.89 -21.28
N ASP A 2 -22.93 -32.60 -20.04
CA ASP A 2 -22.74 -31.27 -19.46
C ASP A 2 -21.27 -31.07 -19.13
N ALA A 3 -20.71 -29.95 -19.57
CA ALA A 3 -19.34 -29.55 -19.27
C ALA A 3 -19.18 -29.34 -17.76
N PRO A 4 -18.04 -29.73 -17.15
CA PRO A 4 -17.83 -29.50 -15.73
C PRO A 4 -17.79 -28.00 -15.45
N ALA A 5 -18.60 -27.56 -14.48
CA ALA A 5 -18.58 -26.20 -13.97
C ALA A 5 -17.17 -25.88 -13.44
N ALA A 6 -16.60 -24.77 -13.91
CA ALA A 6 -15.31 -24.28 -13.43
C ALA A 6 -15.39 -24.02 -11.91
N THR A 7 -14.60 -24.74 -11.13
CA THR A 7 -14.42 -24.51 -9.69
C THR A 7 -13.90 -23.09 -9.46
N ALA A 8 -14.63 -22.30 -8.67
CA ALA A 8 -14.20 -20.97 -8.23
C ALA A 8 -12.81 -21.06 -7.58
N PRO A 9 -11.92 -20.06 -7.79
CA PRO A 9 -10.60 -20.09 -7.17
C PRO A 9 -10.75 -20.14 -5.64
N SER A 10 -10.13 -21.15 -5.02
CA SER A 10 -10.05 -21.31 -3.57
C SER A 10 -9.41 -20.07 -2.94
N ASP A 11 -9.94 -19.61 -1.81
CA ASP A 11 -9.48 -18.48 -0.98
C ASP A 11 -7.97 -18.23 -1.06
N ALA A 12 -7.55 -17.45 -2.07
CA ALA A 12 -6.23 -16.85 -2.04
C ALA A 12 -6.24 -15.94 -0.81
N ASN A 13 -5.32 -16.15 0.12
CA ASN A 13 -5.22 -15.37 1.34
C ASN A 13 -4.93 -13.89 0.97
N VAL A 14 -5.99 -13.11 0.76
CA VAL A 14 -5.93 -11.69 0.41
C VAL A 14 -5.41 -10.96 1.63
N ARG A 15 -4.26 -10.30 1.48
CA ARG A 15 -3.63 -9.54 2.55
C ARG A 15 -3.87 -8.06 2.32
N ASP A 16 -4.22 -7.35 3.39
CA ASP A 16 -4.22 -5.89 3.40
C ASP A 16 -2.81 -5.39 3.11
N ALA A 17 -2.72 -4.35 2.28
CA ALA A 17 -1.46 -3.75 1.87
C ALA A 17 -1.65 -2.27 1.57
N ALA A 18 -0.60 -1.49 1.74
CA ALA A 18 -0.58 -0.07 1.45
C ALA A 18 0.49 0.27 0.39
N THR A 19 0.23 1.31 -0.40
CA THR A 19 1.16 1.81 -1.41
C THR A 19 1.18 3.34 -1.35
N VAL A 20 2.36 3.93 -1.46
CA VAL A 20 2.56 5.37 -1.39
C VAL A 20 3.00 5.93 -2.73
N ILE A 21 2.19 6.83 -3.30
CA ILE A 21 2.59 7.64 -4.45
C ILE A 21 3.09 8.99 -3.91
N LEU A 22 4.41 9.12 -3.74
CA LEU A 22 5.02 10.36 -3.29
C LEU A 22 5.30 11.27 -4.49
N VAL A 23 4.64 12.43 -4.52
CA VAL A 23 4.74 13.40 -5.62
C VAL A 23 5.48 14.65 -5.17
N ARG A 24 6.54 15.03 -5.89
CA ARG A 24 7.24 16.31 -5.75
C ARG A 24 6.73 17.30 -6.80
N ASP A 25 6.60 18.56 -6.40
CA ASP A 25 6.14 19.66 -7.26
C ASP A 25 4.76 19.39 -7.89
N ALA A 26 3.82 18.85 -7.11
CA ALA A 26 2.53 18.36 -7.59
C ALA A 26 1.67 19.41 -8.33
N LYS A 27 1.87 20.70 -8.05
CA LYS A 27 1.17 21.82 -8.71
C LYS A 27 2.00 22.48 -9.82
N GLY A 28 3.23 22.01 -10.06
CA GLY A 28 4.13 22.54 -11.08
C GLY A 28 3.86 21.93 -12.46
N PRO A 29 4.51 22.46 -13.52
CA PRO A 29 4.30 21.99 -14.90
C PRO A 29 4.87 20.59 -15.16
N THR A 30 5.72 20.06 -14.27
CA THR A 30 6.34 18.74 -14.42
C THR A 30 6.44 18.05 -13.06
N PRO A 31 5.35 17.43 -12.57
CA PRO A 31 5.37 16.68 -11.32
C PRO A 31 6.30 15.47 -11.44
N ARG A 32 6.96 15.13 -10.34
CA ARG A 32 7.90 13.99 -10.27
C ARG A 32 7.41 13.00 -9.23
N ILE A 33 7.46 11.71 -9.56
CA ILE A 33 6.99 10.63 -8.67
C ILE A 33 8.18 9.80 -8.21
N LEU A 34 8.26 9.52 -6.92
CA LEU A 34 9.25 8.59 -6.37
C LEU A 34 8.85 7.15 -6.72
N MET A 35 9.78 6.41 -7.31
CA MET A 35 9.64 4.98 -7.59
C MET A 35 10.95 4.27 -7.23
N GLY A 36 10.82 3.04 -6.73
CA GLY A 36 11.94 2.10 -6.57
C GLY A 36 12.01 1.14 -7.75
N GLN A 37 13.19 0.61 -8.06
CA GLN A 37 13.33 -0.51 -8.98
C GLN A 37 13.60 -1.79 -8.18
N ARG A 38 12.76 -2.81 -8.37
CA ARG A 38 12.98 -4.10 -7.72
C ARG A 38 14.24 -4.77 -8.27
N GLY A 39 15.05 -5.32 -7.37
CA GLY A 39 16.25 -6.07 -7.75
C GLY A 39 15.92 -7.26 -8.65
N ALA A 40 16.88 -7.68 -9.47
CA ALA A 40 16.71 -8.79 -10.41
C ALA A 40 16.34 -10.13 -9.74
N LYS A 41 16.65 -10.27 -8.44
CA LYS A 41 16.37 -11.47 -7.64
C LYS A 41 15.06 -11.41 -6.85
N ALA A 42 14.23 -10.38 -7.04
CA ALA A 42 12.96 -10.27 -6.32
C ALA A 42 12.02 -11.41 -6.70
N ALA A 43 11.47 -12.12 -5.71
CA ALA A 43 10.59 -13.28 -5.91
C ALA A 43 9.29 -12.95 -6.68
N PHE A 44 8.90 -11.68 -6.67
CA PHE A 44 7.73 -11.15 -7.37
C PHE A 44 8.15 -9.89 -8.14
N MET A 45 7.76 -9.79 -9.42
CA MET A 45 8.03 -8.64 -10.32
C MET A 45 9.49 -8.13 -10.35
N PRO A 46 10.48 -8.96 -10.73
CA PRO A 46 11.88 -8.51 -10.83
C PRO A 46 12.07 -7.43 -11.90
N ASN A 47 13.01 -6.51 -11.66
CA ASN A 47 13.39 -5.39 -12.55
C ASN A 47 12.27 -4.37 -12.86
N LYS A 48 11.12 -4.45 -12.19
CA LYS A 48 10.02 -3.49 -12.37
C LYS A 48 10.19 -2.26 -11.49
N TYR A 49 9.78 -1.11 -12.03
CA TYR A 49 9.56 0.09 -11.22
C TYR A 49 8.26 -0.07 -10.45
N VAL A 50 8.32 0.22 -9.16
CA VAL A 50 7.20 0.13 -8.23
C VAL A 50 7.16 1.38 -7.35
N PHE A 51 5.99 1.68 -6.82
CA PHE A 51 5.86 2.63 -5.73
C PHE A 51 6.24 1.94 -4.41
N PRO A 52 6.77 2.69 -3.43
CA PRO A 52 6.99 2.15 -2.09
C PRO A 52 5.70 1.60 -1.50
N GLY A 53 5.76 0.43 -0.88
CA GLY A 53 4.58 -0.19 -0.29
C GLY A 53 4.73 -1.68 -0.06
N GLY A 54 3.86 -2.20 0.80
CA GLY A 54 3.91 -3.57 1.26
C GLY A 54 2.68 -3.95 2.06
N ALA A 55 2.73 -5.17 2.62
CA ALA A 55 1.64 -5.72 3.41
C ALA A 55 1.52 -4.98 4.76
N VAL A 56 0.30 -4.97 5.31
CA VAL A 56 0.10 -4.56 6.69
C VAL A 56 0.68 -5.63 7.62
N ASP A 57 1.54 -5.20 8.54
CA ASP A 57 2.14 -6.05 9.55
C ASP A 57 1.27 -6.07 10.82
N PRO A 58 1.29 -7.15 11.63
CA PRO A 58 0.50 -7.24 12.86
C PRO A 58 0.74 -6.08 13.85
N GLY A 59 1.94 -5.50 13.85
CA GLY A 59 2.31 -4.37 14.71
C GLY A 59 1.74 -3.02 14.25
N ASP A 60 1.38 -2.87 12.98
CA ASP A 60 0.95 -1.58 12.43
C ASP A 60 -0.33 -1.08 13.10
N GLY A 61 -1.24 -1.99 13.47
CA GLY A 61 -2.48 -1.65 14.19
C GLY A 61 -2.29 -1.24 15.65
N GLN A 62 -1.08 -1.38 16.20
CA GLN A 62 -0.76 -1.00 17.58
C GLN A 62 -0.13 0.39 17.68
N ILE A 63 0.23 1.01 16.56
CA ILE A 63 0.90 2.30 16.50
C ILE A 63 -0.15 3.40 16.38
N ALA A 64 -0.23 4.25 17.41
CA ALA A 64 -1.12 5.41 17.36
C ALA A 64 -0.57 6.48 16.42
N LEU A 65 -1.39 6.93 15.47
CA LEU A 65 -1.06 8.08 14.64
C LEU A 65 -1.07 9.37 15.49
N ALA A 66 -0.02 10.20 15.37
CA ALA A 66 0.09 11.46 16.09
C ALA A 66 -1.07 12.44 15.78
N ARG A 67 -1.64 12.34 14.58
CA ARG A 67 -2.85 13.04 14.16
C ARG A 67 -3.69 12.13 13.28
N ARG A 68 -5.01 12.30 13.33
CA ARG A 68 -5.91 11.62 12.40
C ARG A 68 -5.70 12.16 10.99
N ALA A 69 -5.73 11.29 9.99
CA ALA A 69 -5.77 11.71 8.59
C ALA A 69 -7.04 12.53 8.31
N ALA A 70 -7.01 13.32 7.24
CA ALA A 70 -8.16 14.13 6.84
C ALA A 70 -9.41 13.26 6.66
N PRO A 71 -10.62 13.72 7.06
CA PRO A 71 -11.85 12.93 6.98
C PRO A 71 -12.10 12.32 5.60
N ASP A 72 -11.86 13.07 4.53
CA ASP A 72 -11.99 12.61 3.15
C ASP A 72 -11.04 11.46 2.80
N THR A 73 -9.84 11.44 3.39
CA THR A 73 -8.87 10.36 3.20
C THR A 73 -9.34 9.09 3.89
N ILE A 74 -9.79 9.22 5.14
CA ILE A 74 -10.38 8.11 5.92
C ILE A 74 -11.59 7.53 5.17
N ALA A 75 -12.50 8.39 4.69
CA ALA A 75 -13.68 7.97 3.95
C ALA A 75 -13.34 7.21 2.66
N LYS A 76 -12.29 7.65 1.93
CA LYS A 76 -11.82 6.95 0.72
C LYS A 76 -11.21 5.59 1.03
N LEU A 77 -10.38 5.49 2.08
CA LEU A 77 -9.77 4.22 2.50
C LEU A 77 -10.83 3.23 3.00
N ALA A 78 -11.76 3.69 3.83
CA ALA A 78 -12.84 2.87 4.38
C ALA A 78 -13.87 2.39 3.34
N LYS A 79 -13.81 2.87 2.09
CA LYS A 79 -14.73 2.43 1.02
C LYS A 79 -14.48 0.97 0.63
N HIS A 80 -13.23 0.53 0.67
CA HIS A 80 -12.82 -0.80 0.20
C HIS A 80 -11.98 -1.57 1.22
N ALA A 81 -11.49 -0.91 2.28
CA ALA A 81 -10.86 -1.57 3.42
C ALA A 81 -11.85 -1.73 4.58
N ASP A 82 -11.60 -2.73 5.43
CA ASP A 82 -12.22 -2.79 6.75
C ASP A 82 -11.94 -1.47 7.52
N PRO A 83 -12.96 -0.75 8.00
CA PRO A 83 -12.78 0.50 8.75
C PRO A 83 -11.84 0.38 9.95
N THR A 84 -11.75 -0.81 10.56
CA THR A 84 -10.84 -1.08 11.69
C THR A 84 -9.37 -1.20 11.28
N ARG A 85 -9.09 -1.31 9.97
CA ARG A 85 -7.74 -1.44 9.39
C ARG A 85 -7.21 -0.14 8.79
N VAL A 86 -8.01 0.92 8.72
CA VAL A 86 -7.60 2.18 8.07
C VAL A 86 -6.35 2.77 8.69
N ASP A 87 -6.26 2.79 10.02
CA ASP A 87 -5.08 3.32 10.71
C ASP A 87 -3.86 2.42 10.49
N ALA A 88 -4.04 1.09 10.51
CA ALA A 88 -2.96 0.14 10.21
C ALA A 88 -2.44 0.30 8.77
N LEU A 89 -3.33 0.56 7.79
CA LEU A 89 -2.94 0.85 6.41
C LEU A 89 -2.13 2.15 6.29
N LEU A 90 -2.50 3.19 7.05
CA LEU A 90 -1.76 4.45 7.09
C LEU A 90 -0.38 4.26 7.73
N VAL A 91 -0.30 3.48 8.81
CA VAL A 91 0.98 3.15 9.46
C VAL A 91 1.86 2.31 8.54
N ALA A 92 1.32 1.28 7.89
CA ALA A 92 2.03 0.46 6.91
C ALA A 92 2.59 1.33 5.77
N ALA A 93 1.80 2.28 5.26
CA ALA A 93 2.24 3.22 4.23
C ALA A 93 3.47 4.05 4.68
N ILE A 94 3.48 4.55 5.92
CA ILE A 94 4.59 5.33 6.47
C ILE A 94 5.82 4.43 6.69
N ARG A 95 5.63 3.24 7.27
CA ARG A 95 6.70 2.26 7.52
C ARG A 95 7.39 1.86 6.22
N GLU A 96 6.65 1.40 5.23
CA GLU A 96 7.18 0.92 3.95
C GLU A 96 7.91 2.05 3.18
N LEU A 97 7.38 3.28 3.21
CA LEU A 97 8.06 4.42 2.61
C LEU A 97 9.44 4.64 3.25
N TRP A 98 9.52 4.59 4.57
CA TRP A 98 10.78 4.76 5.29
C TRP A 98 11.75 3.60 5.03
N GLU A 99 11.29 2.36 5.14
CA GLU A 99 12.14 1.16 4.97
C GLU A 99 12.74 1.08 3.56
N GLU A 100 11.96 1.37 2.52
CA GLU A 100 12.42 1.24 1.13
C GLU A 100 13.23 2.44 0.61
N THR A 101 12.95 3.65 1.14
CA THR A 101 13.46 4.89 0.53
C THR A 101 14.18 5.82 1.50
N GLY A 102 14.12 5.56 2.81
CA GLY A 102 14.62 6.44 3.86
C GLY A 102 13.85 7.74 4.03
N GLN A 103 12.75 7.96 3.30
CA GLN A 103 11.94 9.18 3.41
C GLN A 103 10.98 9.06 4.60
N VAL A 104 10.94 10.10 5.43
CA VAL A 104 10.05 10.19 6.59
C VAL A 104 8.81 11.00 6.23
N LEU A 105 7.63 10.46 6.55
CA LEU A 105 6.33 11.11 6.37
C LEU A 105 5.61 11.16 7.73
N GLY A 106 5.43 12.36 8.29
CA GLY A 106 4.79 12.54 9.60
C GLY A 106 5.08 13.90 10.20
#